data_AF-A0A4D4LB31-F1
#
_entry.id   AF-A0A4D4LB31-F1
#
_cell.length_a   1.000
_cell.length_b   1.000
_cell.length_c   1.000
_cell.angle_alpha   90.00
_cell.angle_beta   90.00
_cell.angle_gamma   90.00
#
_symmetry.space_group_name_H-M   'P 1'
#
loop_
_entity.id
_entity.type
_entity.pdbx_description
1 polymer ?
#
loop_
_entity_poly.entity_id
_entity_poly.type
_entity_poly.pdbx_seq_one_letter_code
_entity_poly.pdbx_strand_id
1 'polypeptide(L)'
;MASAVRKEVNTSICTGIHDRMSAVERAGLLRLLEERDADGTTQYNRLKKSAQSPTWSHFKRLITHLDWVDRLGDTGVWMDGVASRKVTDFAGEADAADASELKAYAPVKRVALMACLARKARMPERTLIGICARTAYWVEWWRRFGPPSGNDPKLADPFGRYVLTTFVKGTNMGPYEAARHIPGVSGHELAYTANRHFSLVLLNEAIADLVNAHARLDISQAWGDGTAVAADGTHMDTYLDNLLAETSVRYGKPGGIAYHHISDTYIALFTHFIPCGVWEAVYIIEGLLKNSSEVKPTTVHADTQGQSLPVFSLAHLLGFDLMPRIRNWKGLTFYRPSKTTWVGFGNQGSSPTTTPSSRRRR
;
A
#
# COMPACT_ATOMS: atom_id res chain seq x y z
N MET A 1 16.86 -23.57 30.80
CA MET A 1 17.80 -23.05 29.78
C MET A 1 17.15 -21.99 28.89
N ALA A 2 16.08 -22.28 28.15
CA ALA A 2 15.43 -21.32 27.24
C ALA A 2 14.95 -20.00 27.88
N SER A 3 14.40 -20.03 29.11
CA SER A 3 13.95 -18.81 29.82
C SER A 3 15.11 -17.88 30.21
N ALA A 4 16.26 -18.46 30.61
CA ALA A 4 17.45 -17.69 30.96
C ALA A 4 18.04 -16.98 29.73
N VAL A 5 18.17 -17.71 28.61
CA VAL A 5 18.62 -17.15 27.32
C VAL A 5 17.68 -16.05 26.85
N ARG A 6 16.36 -16.23 26.96
CA ARG A 6 15.38 -15.18 26.61
C ARG A 6 15.56 -13.91 27.46
N LYS A 7 15.82 -14.07 28.75
CA LYS A 7 16.05 -12.94 29.67
C LYS A 7 17.31 -12.18 29.30
N GLU A 8 18.40 -12.90 29.03
CA GLU A 8 19.69 -12.34 28.62
C GLU A 8 19.57 -11.55 27.30
N VAL A 9 18.94 -12.15 26.28
CA VAL A 9 18.69 -11.49 24.99
C VAL A 9 17.84 -10.23 25.17
N ASN A 10 16.76 -10.29 25.96
CA ASN A 10 15.92 -9.12 26.22
C ASN A 10 16.69 -8.01 26.96
N THR A 11 17.54 -8.36 27.94
CA THR A 11 18.40 -7.42 28.63
C THR A 11 19.37 -6.76 27.65
N SER A 12 20.03 -7.54 26.80
CA SER A 12 20.94 -7.01 25.77
C SER A 12 20.24 -6.04 24.81
N ILE A 13 19.01 -6.34 24.38
CA ILE A 13 18.24 -5.44 23.51
C ILE A 13 17.88 -4.14 24.26
N CYS A 14 17.43 -4.23 25.51
CA CYS A 14 17.11 -3.05 26.32
C CYS A 14 18.33 -2.16 26.52
N THR A 15 19.49 -2.75 26.80
CA THR A 15 20.76 -2.03 26.92
C THR A 15 21.13 -1.35 25.60
N GLY A 16 21.02 -2.07 24.47
CA GLY A 16 21.31 -1.49 23.16
C GLY A 16 20.42 -0.29 22.81
N ILE A 17 19.11 -0.36 23.10
CA ILE A 17 18.18 0.77 22.91
C ILE A 17 18.59 1.94 23.81
N HIS A 18 18.81 1.67 25.10
CA HIS A 18 19.18 2.69 26.08
C HIS A 18 20.48 3.40 25.69
N ASP A 19 21.51 2.65 25.28
CA ASP A 19 22.84 3.19 25.01
C ASP A 19 22.89 4.10 23.78
N ARG A 20 21.99 3.89 22.80
CA ARG A 20 21.84 4.78 21.63
C ARG A 20 21.18 6.12 21.96
N MET A 21 20.45 6.21 23.07
CA MET A 21 19.81 7.45 23.50
C MET A 21 20.81 8.35 24.22
N SER A 22 20.74 9.65 23.98
CA SER A 22 21.42 10.66 24.78
C SER A 22 20.85 10.75 26.20
N ALA A 23 21.63 11.29 27.15
CA ALA A 23 21.17 11.50 28.51
C ALA A 23 19.91 12.39 28.59
N VAL A 24 19.78 13.36 27.68
CA VAL A 24 18.63 14.26 27.58
C VAL A 24 17.37 13.51 27.15
N GLU A 25 17.47 12.64 26.15
CA GLU A 25 16.33 11.82 25.69
C GLU A 25 15.89 10.81 26.76
N ARG A 26 16.85 10.17 27.46
CA ARG A 26 16.55 9.27 28.59
C ARG A 26 15.81 9.99 29.71
N ALA A 27 16.30 11.17 30.10
CA ALA A 27 15.64 12.00 31.10
C ALA A 27 14.26 12.49 30.61
N GLY A 28 14.13 12.84 29.33
CA GLY A 28 12.87 13.21 28.69
C GLY A 28 11.81 12.11 28.80
N LEU A 29 12.16 10.86 28.49
CA LEU A 29 11.24 9.73 28.66
C LEU A 29 10.88 9.53 30.14
N LEU A 30 11.85 9.55 31.06
CA LEU A 30 11.56 9.37 32.48
C LEU A 30 10.62 10.44 33.05
N ARG A 31 10.72 11.69 32.59
CA ARG A 31 9.82 12.78 32.97
C ARG A 31 8.36 12.51 32.61
N LEU A 32 8.08 11.69 31.59
CA LEU A 32 6.70 11.32 31.24
C LEU A 32 5.97 10.58 32.37
N LEU A 33 6.70 9.90 33.27
CA LEU A 33 6.14 9.19 34.41
C LEU A 33 5.87 10.11 35.62
N GLU A 34 6.34 11.35 35.57
CA GLU A 34 6.29 12.32 36.67
C GLU A 34 5.43 13.53 36.32
N GLU A 35 5.65 14.11 35.14
CA GLU A 35 4.90 15.26 34.64
C GLU A 35 3.45 14.87 34.36
N ARG A 36 2.54 15.74 34.82
CA ARG A 36 1.09 15.58 34.66
C ARG A 36 0.55 16.62 33.70
N ASP A 37 -0.38 16.21 32.86
CA ASP A 37 -1.18 17.10 32.03
C ASP A 37 -2.24 17.83 32.89
N ALA A 38 -2.93 18.81 32.30
CA ALA A 38 -3.98 19.57 32.96
C ALA A 38 -5.17 18.72 33.46
N ASP A 39 -5.33 17.51 32.93
CA ASP A 39 -6.33 16.53 33.35
C ASP A 39 -5.88 15.69 34.58
N GLY A 40 -4.69 15.97 35.13
CA GLY A 40 -4.10 15.28 36.27
C GLY A 40 -3.47 13.92 35.92
N THR A 41 -3.59 13.46 34.67
CA THR A 41 -2.96 12.21 34.21
C THR A 41 -1.50 12.43 33.83
N THR A 42 -0.66 11.40 33.95
CA THR A 42 0.74 11.50 33.55
C THR A 42 0.87 11.64 32.03
N GLN A 43 1.90 12.32 31.54
CA GLN A 43 2.17 12.39 30.10
C GLN A 43 2.43 10.99 29.49
N TYR A 44 2.85 10.02 30.31
CA TYR A 44 2.87 8.61 29.94
C TYR A 44 1.49 8.08 29.53
N ASN A 45 0.43 8.42 30.27
CA ASN A 45 -0.93 8.03 29.88
C ASN A 45 -1.38 8.73 28.60
N ARG A 46 -0.92 9.96 28.35
CA ARG A 46 -1.14 10.64 27.07
C ARG A 46 -0.45 9.92 25.91
N LEU A 47 0.74 9.35 26.11
CA LEU A 47 1.44 8.54 25.09
C LEU A 47 0.65 7.28 24.70
N LYS A 48 -0.10 6.71 25.65
CA LYS A 48 -0.95 5.52 25.45
C LYS A 48 -2.29 5.81 24.77
N LYS A 49 -2.70 7.08 24.64
CA LYS A 49 -4.03 7.43 24.11
C LYS A 49 -4.12 7.02 22.64
N SER A 50 -5.09 6.15 22.33
CA SER A 50 -5.39 5.74 20.97
C SER A 50 -5.97 6.89 20.14
N ALA A 51 -5.85 6.78 18.81
CA ALA A 51 -6.46 7.74 17.91
C ALA A 51 -7.98 7.69 18.06
N GLN A 52 -8.59 8.86 18.29
CA GLN A 52 -10.04 8.98 18.36
C GLN A 52 -10.67 8.93 16.95
N SER A 53 -12.01 8.94 16.91
CA SER A 53 -12.78 8.92 15.66
C SER A 53 -12.30 9.97 14.64
N PRO A 54 -12.41 9.72 13.33
CA PRO A 54 -11.84 10.58 12.29
C PRO A 54 -12.68 11.85 12.08
N THR A 55 -12.64 12.77 13.05
CA THR A 55 -13.20 14.13 12.92
C THR A 55 -12.07 15.14 12.71
N TRP A 56 -12.38 16.30 12.13
CA TRP A 56 -11.40 17.38 11.91
C TRP A 56 -10.68 17.82 13.20
N SER A 57 -11.44 17.99 14.28
CA SER A 57 -10.89 18.35 15.60
C SER A 57 -9.96 17.25 16.14
N HIS A 58 -10.32 15.98 15.95
CA HIS A 58 -9.48 14.85 16.36
C HIS A 58 -8.21 14.74 15.51
N PHE A 59 -8.30 15.06 14.22
CA PHE A 59 -7.15 15.08 13.32
C PHE A 59 -6.15 16.19 13.70
N LYS A 60 -6.60 17.42 13.98
CA LYS A 60 -5.72 18.49 14.48
C LYS A 60 -5.01 18.09 15.77
N ARG A 61 -5.77 17.54 16.74
CA ARG A 61 -5.22 17.07 18.02
C ARG A 61 -4.21 15.94 17.83
N LEU A 62 -4.43 15.09 16.83
CA LEU A 62 -3.51 14.02 16.47
C LEU A 62 -2.21 14.56 15.87
N ILE A 63 -2.26 15.58 14.99
CA ILE A 63 -1.04 16.23 14.48
C ILE A 63 -0.24 16.82 15.64
N THR A 64 -0.89 17.56 16.54
CA THR A 64 -0.23 18.13 17.73
C THR A 64 0.34 17.04 18.64
N HIS A 65 -0.33 15.89 18.75
CA HIS A 65 0.18 14.75 19.50
C HIS A 65 1.43 14.16 18.83
N LEU A 66 1.42 13.96 17.51
CA LEU A 66 2.58 13.44 16.77
C LEU A 66 3.77 14.38 16.85
N ASP A 67 3.59 15.69 16.68
CA ASP A 67 4.66 16.69 16.86
C ASP A 67 5.27 16.63 18.26
N TRP A 68 4.44 16.41 19.29
CA TRP A 68 4.93 16.20 20.65
C TRP A 68 5.73 14.90 20.81
N VAL A 69 5.26 13.78 20.22
CA VAL A 69 6.01 12.51 20.23
C VAL A 69 7.32 12.62 19.44
N ASP A 70 7.36 13.40 18.36
CA ASP A 70 8.55 13.63 17.55
C ASP A 70 9.64 14.38 18.34
N ARG A 71 9.25 15.32 19.20
CA ARG A 71 10.15 16.03 20.11
C ARG A 71 10.77 15.17 21.21
N LEU A 72 10.30 13.94 21.43
CA LEU A 72 10.91 13.03 22.42
C LEU A 72 12.30 12.52 21.97
N GLY A 73 12.61 12.58 20.67
CA GLY A 73 13.92 12.22 20.08
C GLY A 73 13.79 11.21 18.93
N ASP A 74 14.90 10.73 18.34
CA ASP A 74 14.80 9.92 17.11
C ASP A 74 14.56 8.43 17.38
N THR A 75 13.28 8.03 17.38
CA THR A 75 12.90 6.60 17.55
C THR A 75 13.45 5.67 16.47
N GLY A 76 13.84 6.17 15.30
CA GLY A 76 14.50 5.38 14.27
C GLY A 76 15.89 4.94 14.72
N VAL A 77 16.69 5.89 15.21
CA VAL A 77 18.02 5.64 15.78
C VAL A 77 17.94 4.73 17.01
N TRP A 78 16.97 4.97 17.89
CA TRP A 78 16.80 4.15 19.09
C TRP A 78 16.53 2.69 18.77
N MET A 79 15.78 2.41 17.70
CA MET A 79 15.33 1.06 17.33
C MET A 79 16.24 0.37 16.30
N ASP A 80 17.37 0.98 15.91
CA ASP A 80 18.28 0.42 14.92
C ASP A 80 18.72 -1.01 15.26
N GLY A 81 18.75 -1.93 14.30
CA GLY A 81 19.07 -3.34 14.55
C GLY A 81 18.12 -4.11 15.51
N VAL A 82 17.01 -3.52 15.97
CA VAL A 82 16.01 -4.22 16.79
C VAL A 82 14.90 -4.78 15.89
N ALA A 83 14.64 -6.08 15.99
CA ALA A 83 13.58 -6.72 15.21
C ALA A 83 12.20 -6.10 15.52
N SER A 84 11.41 -5.81 14.48
CA SER A 84 10.09 -5.15 14.64
C SER A 84 9.17 -5.87 15.62
N ARG A 85 9.16 -7.22 15.64
CA ARG A 85 8.36 -8.00 16.61
C ARG A 85 8.74 -7.69 18.06
N LYS A 86 10.04 -7.50 18.35
CA LYS A 86 10.51 -7.16 19.71
C LYS A 86 10.09 -5.77 20.12
N VAL A 87 10.12 -4.81 19.18
CA VAL A 87 9.61 -3.46 19.43
C VAL A 87 8.12 -3.52 19.81
N THR A 88 7.32 -4.29 19.08
CA THR A 88 5.89 -4.48 19.39
C THR A 88 5.67 -5.15 20.75
N ASP A 89 6.41 -6.23 21.05
CA ASP A 89 6.30 -6.95 22.33
C ASP A 89 6.60 -6.02 23.53
N PHE A 90 7.70 -5.26 23.45
CA PHE A 90 8.10 -4.32 24.51
C PHE A 90 7.16 -3.11 24.61
N ALA A 91 6.68 -2.59 23.49
CA ALA A 91 5.66 -1.55 23.50
C ALA A 91 4.36 -2.06 24.15
N GLY A 92 3.97 -3.31 23.89
CA GLY A 92 2.82 -3.95 24.53
C GLY A 92 3.01 -4.16 26.03
N GLU A 93 4.21 -4.56 26.47
CA GLU A 93 4.55 -4.67 27.90
C GLU A 93 4.45 -3.32 28.61
N ALA A 94 4.96 -2.23 27.98
CA ALA A 94 4.78 -0.88 28.50
C ALA A 94 3.29 -0.50 28.55
N ASP A 95 2.57 -0.64 27.45
CA ASP A 95 1.16 -0.26 27.32
C ASP A 95 0.24 -0.98 28.32
N ALA A 96 0.58 -2.20 28.75
CA ALA A 96 -0.14 -2.92 29.79
C ALA A 96 0.11 -2.35 31.20
N ALA A 97 1.29 -1.82 31.47
CA ALA A 97 1.68 -1.32 32.78
C ALA A 97 1.19 0.12 33.04
N ASP A 98 0.93 0.43 34.31
CA ASP A 98 0.71 1.81 34.77
C ASP A 98 2.03 2.54 35.08
N ALA A 99 1.96 3.85 35.33
CA ALA A 99 3.15 4.66 35.58
C ALA A 99 3.90 4.27 36.88
N SER A 100 3.20 3.74 37.88
CA SER A 100 3.78 3.31 39.16
C SER A 100 4.45 1.95 39.04
N GLU A 101 3.83 1.03 38.32
CA GLU A 101 4.40 -0.28 37.97
C GLU A 101 5.68 -0.10 37.15
N LEU A 102 5.66 0.74 36.13
CA LEU A 102 6.85 1.01 35.30
C LEU A 102 7.99 1.62 36.14
N LYS A 103 7.67 2.40 37.18
CA LYS A 103 8.65 2.94 38.15
C LYS A 103 9.32 1.88 39.02
N ALA A 104 8.80 0.66 39.09
CA ALA A 104 9.46 -0.45 39.78
C ALA A 104 10.46 -1.21 38.89
N TYR A 105 10.44 -0.98 37.57
CA TYR A 105 11.32 -1.71 36.64
C TYR A 105 12.74 -1.17 36.71
N ALA A 106 13.73 -2.01 36.40
CA ALA A 106 15.12 -1.60 36.30
C ALA A 106 15.28 -0.40 35.35
N PRO A 107 16.10 0.63 35.66
CA PRO A 107 16.16 1.89 34.92
C PRO A 107 16.35 1.72 33.40
N VAL A 108 17.29 0.87 33.00
CA VAL A 108 17.59 0.58 31.58
C VAL A 108 16.38 -0.03 30.88
N LYS A 109 15.76 -1.04 31.50
CA LYS A 109 14.56 -1.71 30.94
C LYS A 109 13.41 -0.71 30.83
N ARG A 110 13.18 0.10 31.85
CA ARG A 110 12.11 1.12 31.87
C ARG A 110 12.24 2.07 30.69
N VAL A 111 13.42 2.66 30.49
CA VAL A 111 13.69 3.59 29.38
C VAL A 111 13.48 2.89 28.03
N ALA A 112 13.98 1.67 27.86
CA ALA A 112 13.81 0.91 26.63
C ALA A 112 12.32 0.61 26.31
N LEU A 113 11.54 0.19 27.31
CA LEU A 113 10.10 -0.03 27.15
C LEU A 113 9.36 1.26 26.76
N MET A 114 9.70 2.38 27.39
CA MET A 114 9.13 3.69 27.05
C MET A 114 9.52 4.15 25.64
N ALA A 115 10.74 3.89 25.20
CA ALA A 115 11.20 4.19 23.85
C ALA A 115 10.43 3.36 22.80
N CYS A 116 10.19 2.07 23.08
CA CYS A 116 9.35 1.22 22.23
C CYS A 116 7.89 1.71 22.20
N LEU A 117 7.34 2.15 23.34
CA LEU A 117 6.00 2.74 23.39
C LEU A 117 5.92 4.06 22.60
N ALA A 118 6.94 4.92 22.69
CA ALA A 118 7.03 6.14 21.89
C ALA A 118 7.09 5.83 20.38
N ARG A 119 7.84 4.80 19.98
CA ARG A 119 7.84 4.30 18.60
C ARG A 119 6.45 3.81 18.17
N LYS A 120 5.75 3.04 19.01
CA LYS A 120 4.37 2.60 18.76
C LYS A 120 3.42 3.80 18.64
N ALA A 121 3.57 4.83 19.47
CA ALA A 121 2.76 6.04 19.40
C ALA A 121 2.96 6.85 18.11
N ARG A 122 4.12 6.73 17.44
CA ARG A 122 4.35 7.27 16.08
C ARG A 122 3.67 6.46 14.97
N MET A 123 3.49 5.17 15.18
CA MET A 123 2.79 4.25 14.27
C MET A 123 1.52 3.73 14.92
N PRO A 124 0.59 4.62 15.33
CA PRO A 124 -0.59 4.18 16.08
C PRO A 124 -1.44 3.28 15.19
N GLU A 125 -2.02 2.25 15.78
CA GLU A 125 -2.98 1.39 15.10
C GLU A 125 -4.10 2.26 14.50
N ARG A 126 -4.35 2.08 13.20
CA ARG A 126 -5.37 2.81 12.47
C ARG A 126 -6.43 1.84 12.02
N THR A 127 -7.69 2.25 12.19
CA THR A 127 -8.80 1.59 11.52
C THR A 127 -8.70 1.82 10.01
N LEU A 128 -9.23 0.89 9.21
CA LEU A 128 -9.26 1.04 7.74
C LEU A 128 -9.96 2.32 7.31
N ILE A 129 -11.07 2.68 7.97
CA ILE A 129 -11.77 3.95 7.73
C ILE A 129 -10.90 5.17 8.10
N GLY A 130 -10.07 5.07 9.14
CA GLY A 130 -9.11 6.11 9.51
C GLY A 130 -7.99 6.28 8.48
N ILE A 131 -7.53 5.18 7.86
CA ILE A 131 -6.59 5.23 6.74
C ILE A 131 -7.25 5.91 5.54
N CYS A 132 -8.46 5.49 5.16
CA CYS A 132 -9.23 6.09 4.07
C CYS A 132 -9.45 7.60 4.28
N ALA A 133 -9.85 8.02 5.48
CA ALA A 133 -10.02 9.43 5.82
C ALA A 133 -8.71 10.23 5.71
N ARG A 134 -7.58 9.64 6.12
CA ARG A 134 -6.28 10.30 6.03
C ARG A 134 -5.81 10.44 4.60
N THR A 135 -5.93 9.39 3.77
CA THR A 135 -5.54 9.51 2.36
C THR A 135 -6.44 10.51 1.66
N ALA A 136 -7.75 10.53 1.96
CA ALA A 136 -8.66 11.55 1.45
C ALA A 136 -8.20 12.95 1.84
N TYR A 137 -7.81 13.15 3.09
CA TYR A 137 -7.39 14.45 3.57
C TYR A 137 -6.08 14.94 2.91
N TRP A 138 -5.06 14.08 2.86
CA TRP A 138 -3.73 14.46 2.36
C TRP A 138 -3.64 14.57 0.84
N VAL A 139 -4.34 13.68 0.13
CA VAL A 139 -4.31 13.60 -1.35
C VAL A 139 -5.48 14.37 -1.96
N GLU A 140 -6.50 14.69 -1.17
CA GLU A 140 -7.71 15.40 -1.60
C GLU A 140 -8.51 14.69 -2.72
N TRP A 141 -8.32 13.38 -2.90
CA TRP A 141 -9.02 12.58 -3.92
C TRP A 141 -10.55 12.65 -3.82
N TRP A 142 -11.09 12.95 -2.63
CA TRP A 142 -12.54 13.07 -2.41
C TRP A 142 -13.16 14.24 -3.19
N ARG A 143 -12.36 15.23 -3.58
CA ARG A 143 -12.80 16.38 -4.39
C ARG A 143 -13.19 15.99 -5.81
N ARG A 144 -12.75 14.81 -6.29
CA ARG A 144 -13.17 14.25 -7.58
C ARG A 144 -14.64 13.87 -7.59
N PHE A 145 -15.23 13.58 -6.43
CA PHE A 145 -16.61 13.12 -6.36
C PHE A 145 -17.61 14.28 -6.33
N GLY A 146 -18.69 14.10 -7.07
CA GLY A 146 -19.68 15.14 -7.28
C GLY A 146 -20.84 14.65 -8.13
N PRO A 147 -21.97 15.38 -8.11
CA PRO A 147 -23.11 15.04 -8.94
C PRO A 147 -22.73 15.13 -10.43
N PRO A 148 -23.41 14.40 -11.34
CA PRO A 148 -23.02 14.36 -12.75
C PRO A 148 -23.21 15.71 -13.44
N SER A 149 -24.00 16.61 -12.84
CA SER A 149 -24.20 17.97 -13.33
C SER A 149 -23.02 18.90 -13.07
N GLY A 150 -22.02 18.50 -12.26
CA GLY A 150 -20.88 19.35 -11.86
C GLY A 150 -21.23 20.47 -10.87
N ASN A 151 -22.47 20.51 -10.38
CA ASN A 151 -22.90 21.48 -9.37
C ASN A 151 -22.37 21.10 -7.99
N ASP A 152 -22.49 22.03 -7.04
CA ASP A 152 -22.23 21.75 -5.63
C ASP A 152 -22.96 20.48 -5.16
N PRO A 153 -22.31 19.62 -4.37
CA PRO A 153 -22.84 18.32 -4.02
C PRO A 153 -24.09 18.37 -3.13
N LYS A 154 -24.42 19.52 -2.54
CA LYS A 154 -25.57 19.69 -1.62
C LYS A 154 -25.60 18.65 -0.49
N LEU A 155 -24.42 18.21 -0.04
CA LEU A 155 -24.23 17.34 1.12
C LEU A 155 -23.78 18.21 2.30
N ALA A 156 -24.31 17.94 3.50
CA ALA A 156 -23.95 18.69 4.71
C ALA A 156 -22.47 18.51 5.11
N ASP A 157 -21.94 17.29 4.97
CA ASP A 157 -20.52 16.95 5.13
C ASP A 157 -20.05 16.11 3.93
N PRO A 158 -19.65 16.75 2.82
CA PRO A 158 -19.19 16.04 1.63
C PRO A 158 -17.95 15.18 1.89
N PHE A 159 -17.00 15.68 2.70
CA PHE A 159 -15.77 14.97 3.02
C PHE A 159 -16.07 13.66 3.76
N GLY A 160 -16.79 13.73 4.88
CA GLY A 160 -17.14 12.54 5.66
C GLY A 160 -18.00 11.58 4.86
N ARG A 161 -18.95 12.10 4.07
CA ARG A 161 -19.83 11.27 3.23
C ARG A 161 -19.06 10.51 2.16
N TYR A 162 -18.15 11.16 1.42
CA TYR A 162 -17.38 10.49 0.37
C TYR A 162 -16.36 9.51 0.92
N VAL A 163 -15.70 9.82 2.03
CA VAL A 163 -14.80 8.87 2.72
C VAL A 163 -15.56 7.62 3.12
N LEU A 164 -16.73 7.80 3.74
CA LEU A 164 -17.54 6.70 4.22
C LEU A 164 -18.12 5.87 3.06
N THR A 165 -18.68 6.51 2.03
CA THR A 165 -19.18 5.82 0.83
C THR A 165 -18.05 5.06 0.12
N THR A 166 -16.85 5.63 0.04
CA THR A 166 -15.68 4.94 -0.52
C THR A 166 -15.29 3.73 0.30
N PHE A 167 -15.25 3.85 1.63
CA PHE A 167 -15.00 2.73 2.54
C PHE A 167 -16.04 1.61 2.35
N VAL A 168 -17.32 1.95 2.38
CA VAL A 168 -18.44 1.01 2.20
C VAL A 168 -18.35 0.29 0.85
N LYS A 169 -18.08 1.02 -0.25
CA LYS A 169 -17.87 0.42 -1.58
C LYS A 169 -16.63 -0.47 -1.62
N GLY A 170 -15.53 -0.05 -0.99
CA GLY A 170 -14.27 -0.79 -0.98
C GLY A 170 -14.32 -2.08 -0.15
N THR A 171 -15.13 -2.11 0.92
CA THR A 171 -15.35 -3.32 1.72
C THR A 171 -16.48 -4.20 1.20
N ASN A 172 -17.08 -3.85 0.05
CA ASN A 172 -18.26 -4.50 -0.51
C ASN A 172 -19.43 -4.61 0.50
N MET A 173 -19.54 -3.64 1.41
CA MET A 173 -20.61 -3.58 2.38
C MET A 173 -21.81 -2.90 1.70
N GLY A 174 -22.97 -3.55 1.68
CA GLY A 174 -24.18 -2.91 1.15
C GLY A 174 -24.53 -1.65 1.96
N PRO A 175 -25.09 -0.59 1.35
CA PRO A 175 -25.35 0.68 2.05
C PRO A 175 -26.28 0.52 3.27
N TYR A 176 -27.24 -0.40 3.22
CA TYR A 176 -28.13 -0.70 4.35
C TYR A 176 -27.45 -1.50 5.45
N GLU A 177 -26.58 -2.45 5.11
CA GLU A 177 -25.78 -3.17 6.12
C GLU A 177 -24.78 -2.23 6.80
N ALA A 178 -24.14 -1.33 6.02
CA ALA A 178 -23.29 -0.29 6.58
C ALA A 178 -24.04 0.60 7.57
N ALA A 179 -25.25 1.02 7.24
CA ALA A 179 -26.08 1.84 8.13
C ALA A 179 -26.48 1.12 9.43
N ARG A 180 -26.55 -0.22 9.45
CA ARG A 180 -26.81 -0.98 10.68
C ARG A 180 -25.61 -1.01 11.63
N HIS A 181 -24.40 -0.89 11.10
CA HIS A 181 -23.16 -1.00 11.86
C HIS A 181 -22.44 0.34 12.07
N ILE A 182 -22.85 1.40 11.38
CA ILE A 182 -22.21 2.73 11.42
C ILE A 182 -23.25 3.75 11.91
N PRO A 183 -23.18 4.18 13.17
CA PRO A 183 -24.10 5.17 13.72
C PRO A 183 -24.02 6.51 12.97
N GLY A 184 -25.16 7.19 12.84
CA GLY A 184 -25.22 8.54 12.28
C GLY A 184 -25.31 8.62 10.76
N VAL A 185 -25.49 7.49 10.06
CA VAL A 185 -25.75 7.46 8.62
C VAL A 185 -26.90 6.54 8.26
N SER A 186 -27.70 6.94 7.28
CA SER A 186 -28.77 6.09 6.74
C SER A 186 -28.33 5.36 5.48
N GLY A 187 -28.91 4.19 5.25
CA GLY A 187 -28.66 3.42 4.02
C GLY A 187 -29.09 4.18 2.78
N HIS A 188 -30.17 4.97 2.87
CA HIS A 188 -30.64 5.80 1.77
C HIS A 188 -29.61 6.87 1.37
N GLU A 189 -29.02 7.58 2.34
CA GLU A 189 -28.00 8.59 2.02
C GLU A 189 -26.73 7.97 1.44
N LEU A 190 -26.30 6.80 1.93
CA LEU A 190 -25.15 6.08 1.39
C LEU A 190 -25.42 5.61 -0.04
N ALA A 191 -26.60 5.04 -0.30
CA ALA A 191 -27.02 4.62 -1.63
C ALA A 191 -27.15 5.81 -2.59
N TYR A 192 -27.76 6.91 -2.14
CA TYR A 192 -27.88 8.15 -2.92
C TYR A 192 -26.49 8.68 -3.31
N THR A 193 -25.59 8.79 -2.35
CA THR A 193 -24.21 9.26 -2.60
C THR A 193 -23.49 8.33 -3.57
N ALA A 194 -23.52 7.02 -3.34
CA ALA A 194 -22.87 6.03 -4.21
C ALA A 194 -23.40 6.08 -5.65
N ASN A 195 -24.70 6.26 -5.85
CA ASN A 195 -25.32 6.21 -7.17
C ASN A 195 -25.28 7.56 -7.91
N ARG A 196 -25.24 8.69 -7.19
CA ARG A 196 -25.30 10.03 -7.78
C ARG A 196 -23.97 10.77 -7.79
N HIS A 197 -23.01 10.41 -6.94
CA HIS A 197 -21.76 11.17 -6.82
C HIS A 197 -20.51 10.41 -7.25
N PHE A 198 -20.64 9.11 -7.52
CA PHE A 198 -19.56 8.26 -8.00
C PHE A 198 -19.83 7.81 -9.42
N SER A 199 -18.77 7.77 -10.22
CA SER A 199 -18.75 7.12 -11.53
C SER A 199 -17.39 6.44 -11.71
N LEU A 200 -17.29 5.53 -12.68
CA LEU A 200 -16.01 4.88 -13.00
C LEU A 200 -14.93 5.89 -13.41
N VAL A 201 -15.32 6.96 -14.12
CA VAL A 201 -14.41 8.03 -14.54
C VAL A 201 -13.84 8.74 -13.31
N LEU A 202 -14.70 9.20 -12.40
CA LEU A 202 -14.27 9.91 -11.19
C LEU A 202 -13.45 9.01 -10.25
N LEU A 203 -13.77 7.71 -10.19
CA LEU A 203 -12.99 6.74 -9.43
C LEU A 203 -11.58 6.58 -10.02
N ASN A 204 -11.44 6.48 -11.34
CA ASN A 204 -10.13 6.38 -11.99
C ASN A 204 -9.30 7.66 -11.80
N GLU A 205 -9.93 8.84 -11.82
CA GLU A 205 -9.24 10.10 -11.48
C GLU A 205 -8.77 10.12 -10.02
N ALA A 206 -9.61 9.70 -9.08
CA ALA A 206 -9.24 9.60 -7.66
C ALA A 206 -8.11 8.58 -7.42
N ILE A 207 -8.11 7.46 -8.15
CA ILE A 207 -7.02 6.47 -8.13
C ILE A 207 -5.73 7.10 -8.66
N ALA A 208 -5.79 7.85 -9.77
CA ALA A 208 -4.62 8.51 -10.33
C ALA A 208 -3.99 9.52 -9.35
N ASP A 209 -4.80 10.31 -8.65
CA ASP A 209 -4.30 11.23 -7.60
C ASP A 209 -3.55 10.46 -6.49
N LEU A 210 -4.10 9.32 -6.06
CA LEU A 210 -3.48 8.47 -5.04
C LEU A 210 -2.18 7.83 -5.53
N VAL A 211 -2.16 7.33 -6.77
CA VAL A 211 -0.96 6.76 -7.41
C VAL A 211 0.14 7.81 -7.52
N ASN A 212 -0.19 9.02 -7.97
CA ASN A 212 0.77 10.12 -8.10
C ASN A 212 1.34 10.54 -6.74
N ALA A 213 0.50 10.59 -5.70
CA ALA A 213 0.96 10.87 -4.35
C ALA A 213 1.86 9.75 -3.80
N HIS A 214 1.52 8.49 -4.06
CA HIS A 214 2.31 7.32 -3.66
C HIS A 214 3.69 7.28 -4.31
N ALA A 215 3.78 7.63 -5.60
CA ALA A 215 5.04 7.64 -6.35
C ALA A 215 6.07 8.67 -5.83
N ARG A 216 5.62 9.68 -5.08
CA ARG A 216 6.47 10.72 -4.49
C ARG A 216 7.05 10.34 -3.13
N LEU A 217 6.65 9.20 -2.56
CA LEU A 217 7.13 8.76 -1.25
C LEU A 217 8.49 8.06 -1.39
N ASP A 218 9.44 8.40 -0.52
CA ASP A 218 10.76 7.76 -0.46
C ASP A 218 10.67 6.24 -0.32
N ILE A 219 9.69 5.77 0.47
CA ILE A 219 9.48 4.32 0.67
C ILE A 219 9.04 3.62 -0.61
N SER A 220 8.27 4.29 -1.47
CA SER A 220 7.81 3.73 -2.74
C SER A 220 8.98 3.62 -3.73
N GLN A 221 9.83 4.65 -3.74
CA GLN A 221 11.04 4.71 -4.58
C GLN A 221 12.09 3.68 -4.17
N ALA A 222 12.04 3.18 -2.93
CA ALA A 222 12.89 2.08 -2.48
C ALA A 222 12.53 0.73 -3.13
N TRP A 223 11.31 0.57 -3.66
CA TRP A 223 10.88 -0.66 -4.35
C TRP A 223 11.16 -0.64 -5.85
N GLY A 224 11.02 0.53 -6.49
CA GLY A 224 11.17 0.70 -7.92
C GLY A 224 11.01 2.16 -8.33
N ASP A 225 11.09 2.44 -9.62
CA ASP A 225 11.01 3.80 -10.18
C ASP A 225 9.73 4.05 -10.98
N GLY A 226 8.83 3.06 -11.07
CA GLY A 226 7.57 3.18 -11.78
C GLY A 226 7.68 2.83 -13.27
N THR A 227 8.85 2.40 -13.74
CA THR A 227 9.09 2.07 -15.15
C THR A 227 8.59 0.67 -15.52
N ALA A 228 8.43 -0.22 -14.54
CA ALA A 228 7.97 -1.58 -14.74
C ALA A 228 6.59 -1.83 -14.13
N VAL A 229 5.78 -2.62 -14.83
CA VAL A 229 4.46 -3.04 -14.35
C VAL A 229 4.23 -4.53 -14.62
N ALA A 230 3.62 -5.23 -13.67
CA ALA A 230 3.17 -6.60 -13.81
C ALA A 230 1.66 -6.63 -14.05
N ALA A 231 1.25 -7.32 -15.11
CA ALA A 231 -0.15 -7.54 -15.46
C ALA A 231 -0.55 -8.97 -15.09
N ASP A 232 -1.57 -9.12 -14.25
CA ASP A 232 -2.09 -10.42 -13.81
C ASP A 232 -3.61 -10.38 -13.55
N GLY A 233 -4.26 -11.52 -13.81
CA GLY A 233 -5.70 -11.69 -13.70
C GLY A 233 -6.10 -12.50 -12.46
N THR A 234 -6.96 -11.94 -11.61
CA THR A 234 -7.57 -12.66 -10.48
C THR A 234 -9.04 -12.95 -10.78
N HIS A 235 -9.44 -14.22 -10.69
CA HIS A 235 -10.85 -14.60 -10.83
C HIS A 235 -11.67 -14.10 -9.63
N MET A 236 -12.80 -13.48 -9.93
CA MET A 236 -13.76 -12.94 -8.96
C MET A 236 -15.10 -13.62 -9.20
N ASP A 237 -15.59 -14.31 -8.18
CA ASP A 237 -16.91 -14.94 -8.17
C ASP A 237 -18.00 -13.86 -8.35
N THR A 238 -18.95 -14.09 -9.25
CA THR A 238 -20.14 -13.24 -9.41
C THR A 238 -21.40 -14.09 -9.30
N TYR A 239 -22.39 -13.58 -8.57
CA TYR A 239 -23.72 -14.19 -8.45
C TYR A 239 -24.72 -13.59 -9.46
N LEU A 240 -24.33 -12.52 -10.14
CA LEU A 240 -25.16 -11.84 -11.13
C LEU A 240 -24.83 -12.38 -12.52
N ASP A 241 -25.83 -12.97 -13.14
CA ASP A 241 -25.78 -13.35 -14.56
C ASP A 241 -25.82 -12.09 -15.43
N ASN A 242 -24.69 -11.76 -16.05
CA ASN A 242 -24.52 -10.60 -16.92
C ASN A 242 -23.51 -10.93 -18.03
N LEU A 243 -23.40 -10.06 -19.03
CA LEU A 243 -22.54 -10.29 -20.21
C LEU A 243 -21.03 -10.43 -19.89
N LEU A 244 -20.59 -10.06 -18.69
CA LEU A 244 -19.20 -10.20 -18.23
C LEU A 244 -19.02 -11.42 -17.29
N ALA A 245 -20.12 -12.03 -16.85
CA ALA A 245 -20.15 -13.19 -15.97
C ALA A 245 -20.14 -14.45 -16.80
N GLU A 246 -18.95 -15.06 -16.95
CA GLU A 246 -18.79 -16.31 -17.67
C GLU A 246 -18.26 -17.41 -16.75
N THR A 247 -18.50 -18.67 -17.12
CA THR A 247 -17.95 -19.79 -16.36
C THR A 247 -16.48 -19.92 -16.69
N SER A 248 -15.62 -19.71 -15.70
CA SER A 248 -14.18 -19.92 -15.89
C SER A 248 -13.90 -21.40 -16.09
N VAL A 249 -13.32 -21.77 -17.24
CA VAL A 249 -12.86 -23.14 -17.50
C VAL A 249 -11.79 -23.58 -16.50
N ARG A 250 -10.98 -22.64 -15.98
CA ARG A 250 -9.91 -22.90 -15.01
C ARG A 250 -10.43 -23.11 -13.58
N TYR A 251 -11.41 -22.32 -13.16
CA TYR A 251 -11.90 -22.31 -11.77
C TYR A 251 -13.24 -23.04 -11.58
N GLY A 252 -13.94 -23.38 -12.68
CA GLY A 252 -15.22 -24.11 -12.65
C GLY A 252 -16.39 -23.31 -12.06
N LYS A 253 -16.25 -21.98 -11.92
CA LYS A 253 -17.23 -21.09 -11.30
C LYS A 253 -17.59 -19.91 -12.21
N PRO A 254 -18.83 -19.41 -12.14
CA PRO A 254 -19.23 -18.18 -12.82
C PRO A 254 -18.54 -16.97 -12.18
N GLY A 255 -17.99 -16.11 -13.01
CA GLY A 255 -17.21 -14.96 -12.56
C GLY A 255 -16.67 -14.14 -13.72
N GLY A 256 -15.87 -13.14 -13.37
CA GLY A 256 -14.99 -12.46 -14.32
C GLY A 256 -13.58 -12.39 -13.77
N ILE A 257 -12.67 -11.84 -14.55
CA ILE A 257 -11.28 -11.64 -14.16
C ILE A 257 -11.08 -10.17 -13.82
N ALA A 258 -10.69 -9.89 -12.59
CA ALA A 258 -10.11 -8.60 -12.23
C ALA A 258 -8.65 -8.59 -12.70
N TYR A 259 -8.40 -7.87 -13.79
CA TYR A 259 -7.09 -7.73 -14.41
C TYR A 259 -6.38 -6.51 -13.84
N HIS A 260 -5.26 -6.73 -13.17
CA HIS A 260 -4.53 -5.72 -12.42
C HIS A 260 -3.20 -5.38 -13.08
N HIS A 261 -2.84 -4.10 -13.08
CA HIS A 261 -1.53 -3.61 -13.47
C HIS A 261 -0.81 -3.09 -12.21
N ILE A 262 0.09 -3.90 -11.66
CA ILE A 262 0.82 -3.59 -10.42
C ILE A 262 2.21 -3.07 -10.78
N SER A 263 2.49 -1.81 -10.44
CA SER A 263 3.82 -1.22 -10.62
C SER A 263 4.84 -1.83 -9.67
N ASP A 264 6.11 -1.83 -10.09
CA ASP A 264 7.29 -2.07 -9.27
C ASP A 264 7.38 -1.22 -7.99
N THR A 265 6.69 -0.07 -7.92
CA THR A 265 6.52 0.69 -6.66
C THR A 265 5.44 0.10 -5.72
N TYR A 266 5.01 -1.14 -5.99
CA TYR A 266 4.02 -1.91 -5.22
C TYR A 266 2.64 -1.23 -5.10
N ILE A 267 2.17 -0.61 -6.17
CA ILE A 267 0.83 -0.01 -6.27
C ILE A 267 0.11 -0.45 -7.53
N ALA A 268 -1.21 -0.66 -7.44
CA ALA A 268 -2.04 -0.91 -8.60
C ALA A 268 -2.29 0.40 -9.37
N LEU A 269 -1.81 0.47 -10.62
CA LEU A 269 -2.05 1.61 -11.51
C LEU A 269 -3.46 1.59 -12.08
N PHE A 270 -3.95 0.39 -12.37
CA PHE A 270 -5.23 0.19 -13.02
C PHE A 270 -5.82 -1.18 -12.66
N THR A 271 -7.14 -1.28 -12.73
CA THR A 271 -7.86 -2.56 -12.60
C THR A 271 -9.03 -2.56 -13.56
N HIS A 272 -9.11 -3.59 -14.41
CA HIS A 272 -10.22 -3.79 -15.32
C HIS A 272 -10.93 -5.11 -15.04
N PHE A 273 -12.25 -5.13 -15.18
CA PHE A 273 -13.01 -6.36 -15.06
C PHE A 273 -13.31 -6.90 -16.46
N ILE A 274 -12.77 -8.08 -16.78
CA ILE A 274 -12.85 -8.69 -18.10
C ILE A 274 -13.59 -10.04 -18.02
N PRO A 275 -14.29 -10.48 -19.09
CA PRO A 275 -14.93 -11.78 -19.10
C PRO A 275 -13.93 -12.94 -18.94
N CYS A 276 -14.41 -14.12 -18.55
CA CYS A 276 -13.54 -15.29 -18.52
C CYS A 276 -13.18 -15.74 -19.95
N GLY A 277 -11.95 -16.23 -20.16
CA GLY A 277 -11.57 -16.88 -21.44
C GLY A 277 -11.26 -15.94 -22.60
N VAL A 278 -11.37 -14.61 -22.42
CA VAL A 278 -10.86 -13.62 -23.37
C VAL A 278 -9.33 -13.57 -23.36
N TRP A 279 -8.77 -13.12 -24.47
CA TRP A 279 -7.32 -13.08 -24.63
C TRP A 279 -6.71 -11.85 -23.91
N GLU A 280 -6.01 -12.08 -22.81
CA GLU A 280 -5.64 -11.05 -21.82
C GLU A 280 -4.72 -9.96 -22.35
N ALA A 281 -3.86 -10.25 -23.34
CA ALA A 281 -2.88 -9.24 -23.76
C ALA A 281 -3.46 -8.05 -24.55
N VAL A 282 -4.73 -8.11 -25.00
CA VAL A 282 -5.43 -6.91 -25.49
C VAL A 282 -5.67 -5.93 -24.34
N TYR A 283 -6.02 -6.45 -23.16
CA TYR A 283 -6.29 -5.66 -21.97
C TYR A 283 -5.03 -5.09 -21.32
N ILE A 284 -3.85 -5.66 -21.63
CA ILE A 284 -2.57 -5.05 -21.28
C ILE A 284 -2.43 -3.66 -21.91
N ILE A 285 -2.65 -3.57 -23.22
CA ILE A 285 -2.54 -2.31 -23.98
C ILE A 285 -3.62 -1.34 -23.50
N GLU A 286 -4.86 -1.81 -23.37
CA GLU A 286 -5.97 -0.96 -22.93
C GLU A 286 -5.71 -0.36 -21.54
N GLY A 287 -5.19 -1.14 -20.59
CA GLY A 287 -4.86 -0.66 -19.25
C GLY A 287 -3.81 0.45 -19.27
N LEU A 288 -2.78 0.33 -20.10
CA LEU A 288 -1.75 1.37 -20.27
C LEU A 288 -2.31 2.64 -20.92
N LEU A 289 -3.16 2.50 -21.95
CA LEU A 289 -3.77 3.64 -22.64
C LEU A 289 -4.75 4.41 -21.75
N LYS A 290 -5.48 3.70 -20.88
CA LYS A 290 -6.44 4.31 -19.94
C LYS A 290 -5.81 4.80 -18.64
N ASN A 291 -4.52 4.50 -18.40
CA ASN A 291 -3.83 4.97 -17.21
C ASN A 291 -3.69 6.50 -17.24
N SER A 292 -4.45 7.17 -16.37
CA SER A 292 -4.44 8.62 -16.21
C SER A 292 -3.39 9.13 -15.22
N SER A 293 -2.66 8.25 -14.52
CA SER A 293 -1.59 8.65 -13.60
C SER A 293 -0.35 9.18 -14.34
N GLU A 294 0.50 9.89 -13.61
CA GLU A 294 1.81 10.40 -14.06
C GLU A 294 2.82 9.24 -14.23
N VAL A 295 2.59 8.10 -13.58
CA VAL A 295 3.43 6.90 -13.71
C VAL A 295 3.17 6.25 -15.06
N LYS A 296 4.17 6.27 -15.95
CA LYS A 296 4.11 5.69 -17.30
C LYS A 296 5.14 4.56 -17.45
N PRO A 297 4.74 3.30 -17.18
CA PRO A 297 5.63 2.16 -17.34
C PRO A 297 6.07 1.99 -18.79
N THR A 298 7.36 1.75 -18.99
CA THR A 298 7.97 1.41 -20.28
C THR A 298 8.11 -0.10 -20.46
N THR A 299 8.00 -0.88 -19.38
CA THR A 299 8.13 -2.34 -19.43
C THR A 299 6.94 -3.02 -18.75
N VAL A 300 6.32 -3.98 -19.45
CA VAL A 300 5.15 -4.69 -18.95
C VAL A 300 5.42 -6.18 -18.90
N HIS A 301 5.46 -6.72 -17.68
CA HIS A 301 5.54 -8.15 -17.43
C HIS A 301 4.14 -8.77 -17.46
N ALA A 302 4.00 -9.89 -18.15
CA ALA A 302 2.76 -10.65 -18.19
C ALA A 302 3.04 -12.15 -18.08
N ASP A 303 2.00 -12.94 -17.82
CA ASP A 303 2.09 -14.39 -17.81
C ASP A 303 2.12 -14.96 -19.25
N THR A 304 1.79 -16.24 -19.42
CA THR A 304 1.76 -16.88 -20.74
C THR A 304 0.58 -16.42 -21.60
N GLN A 305 -0.54 -16.00 -21.02
CA GLN A 305 -1.67 -15.42 -21.78
C GLN A 305 -1.27 -14.09 -22.45
N GLY A 306 -0.20 -13.45 -21.99
CA GLY A 306 0.38 -12.25 -22.61
C GLY A 306 1.08 -12.47 -23.97
N GLN A 307 1.35 -13.72 -24.36
CA GLN A 307 2.18 -14.03 -25.54
C GLN A 307 1.41 -13.91 -26.88
N SER A 308 1.52 -12.79 -27.61
CA SER A 308 0.99 -12.64 -29.00
C SER A 308 1.85 -11.78 -29.90
N LEU A 309 2.07 -12.27 -31.13
CA LEU A 309 2.81 -11.57 -32.18
C LEU A 309 2.19 -10.21 -32.55
N PRO A 310 0.87 -10.09 -32.82
CA PRO A 310 0.22 -8.79 -32.96
C PRO A 310 0.44 -7.84 -31.78
N VAL A 311 0.35 -8.31 -30.53
CA VAL A 311 0.50 -7.45 -29.35
C VAL A 311 1.95 -7.03 -29.15
N PHE A 312 2.94 -7.89 -29.43
CA PHE A 312 4.34 -7.47 -29.51
C PHE A 312 4.57 -6.36 -30.53
N SER A 313 3.94 -6.48 -31.70
CA SER A 313 4.05 -5.46 -32.76
C SER A 313 3.45 -4.13 -32.30
N LEU A 314 2.27 -4.16 -31.68
CA LEU A 314 1.63 -2.96 -31.13
C LEU A 314 2.42 -2.36 -29.97
N ALA A 315 2.96 -3.18 -29.07
CA ALA A 315 3.80 -2.72 -27.96
C ALA A 315 5.01 -1.93 -28.49
N HIS A 316 5.69 -2.47 -29.52
CA HIS A 316 6.80 -1.79 -30.17
C HIS A 316 6.37 -0.45 -30.80
N LEU A 317 5.22 -0.39 -31.47
CA LEU A 317 4.70 0.85 -32.06
C LEU A 317 4.28 1.89 -31.02
N LEU A 318 3.79 1.44 -29.86
CA LEU A 318 3.39 2.29 -28.74
C LEU A 318 4.56 2.68 -27.83
N GLY A 319 5.76 2.15 -28.08
CA GLY A 319 6.99 2.53 -27.39
C GLY A 319 7.18 1.90 -26.01
N PHE A 320 6.64 0.70 -25.78
CA PHE A 320 6.89 -0.06 -24.54
C PHE A 320 7.31 -1.51 -24.81
N ASP A 321 8.03 -2.08 -23.87
CA ASP A 321 8.53 -3.45 -23.91
C ASP A 321 7.54 -4.41 -23.25
N LEU A 322 6.90 -5.26 -24.05
CA LEU A 322 6.10 -6.37 -23.54
C LEU A 322 7.01 -7.56 -23.20
N MET A 323 7.00 -8.01 -21.96
CA MET A 323 7.83 -9.09 -21.41
C MET A 323 6.95 -10.24 -20.85
N PRO A 324 6.24 -11.01 -21.70
CA PRO A 324 5.40 -12.10 -21.23
C PRO A 324 6.22 -13.36 -20.96
N ARG A 325 5.68 -14.29 -20.16
CA ARG A 325 6.28 -15.62 -19.98
C ARG A 325 6.09 -16.46 -21.24
N ILE A 326 7.12 -16.50 -22.08
CA ILE A 326 7.13 -17.29 -23.32
C ILE A 326 7.07 -18.79 -23.03
N ARG A 327 5.96 -19.43 -23.42
CA ARG A 327 5.81 -20.89 -23.38
C ARG A 327 6.26 -21.50 -24.71
N ASN A 328 6.75 -22.74 -24.65
CA ASN A 328 7.16 -23.53 -25.82
C ASN A 328 8.15 -22.80 -26.75
N TRP A 329 9.07 -22.02 -26.18
CA TRP A 329 10.01 -21.18 -26.94
C TRP A 329 10.82 -21.95 -28.00
N LYS A 330 11.08 -23.24 -27.78
CA LYS A 330 11.76 -24.14 -28.73
C LYS A 330 11.01 -24.31 -30.07
N GLY A 331 9.69 -24.12 -30.06
CA GLY A 331 8.85 -24.22 -31.25
C GLY A 331 8.60 -22.88 -31.94
N LEU A 332 9.18 -21.78 -31.45
CA LEU A 332 8.98 -20.45 -32.01
C LEU A 332 10.01 -20.15 -33.10
N THR A 333 9.55 -19.50 -34.16
CA THR A 333 10.42 -18.94 -35.19
C THR A 333 10.85 -17.54 -34.78
N PHE A 334 12.14 -17.35 -34.55
CA PHE A 334 12.70 -16.05 -34.18
C PHE A 334 13.10 -15.27 -35.44
N TYR A 335 12.69 -14.01 -35.49
CA TYR A 335 13.04 -13.08 -36.56
C TYR A 335 14.15 -12.16 -36.07
N ARG A 336 15.15 -11.92 -36.93
CA ARG A 336 16.20 -10.91 -36.69
C ARG A 336 15.97 -9.70 -37.60
N PRO A 337 16.13 -8.45 -37.11
CA PRO A 337 15.93 -7.25 -37.92
C PRO A 337 16.89 -7.15 -39.10
N SER A 338 18.11 -7.69 -38.96
CA SER A 338 19.13 -7.68 -40.01
C SER A 338 20.04 -8.90 -39.93
N LYS A 339 20.81 -9.18 -41.01
CA LYS A 339 21.79 -10.27 -41.02
C LYS A 339 22.94 -10.09 -40.03
N THR A 340 23.19 -8.85 -39.60
CA THR A 340 24.25 -8.46 -38.66
C THR A 340 23.78 -8.46 -37.20
N THR A 341 22.47 -8.52 -36.95
CA THR A 341 21.94 -8.56 -35.58
C THR A 341 22.11 -9.95 -34.99
N TRP A 342 22.91 -10.05 -33.94
CA TRP A 342 23.04 -11.25 -33.11
C TRP A 342 21.90 -11.30 -32.09
N VAL A 343 21.16 -12.41 -32.04
CA VAL A 343 20.16 -12.68 -31.00
C VAL A 343 20.81 -13.68 -30.04
N GLY A 344 21.47 -13.17 -29.00
CA GLY A 344 22.07 -13.98 -27.96
C GLY A 344 21.13 -14.09 -26.76
N PHE A 345 20.60 -15.28 -26.49
CA PHE A 345 20.05 -15.58 -25.17
C PHE A 345 21.24 -15.83 -24.25
N GLY A 346 21.49 -14.89 -23.34
CA GLY A 346 22.59 -14.97 -22.39
C GLY A 346 22.46 -16.22 -21.52
N ASN A 347 23.28 -17.23 -21.82
CA ASN A 347 23.68 -18.19 -20.81
C ASN A 347 24.77 -17.47 -20.01
N GLN A 348 24.54 -17.19 -18.73
CA GLN A 348 25.62 -16.71 -17.86
C GLN A 348 26.72 -17.77 -17.84
N GLY A 349 27.81 -17.50 -18.57
CA GLY A 349 28.97 -18.40 -18.64
C GLY A 349 29.47 -18.67 -20.04
N SER A 350 29.92 -17.66 -20.77
CA SER A 350 31.10 -17.72 -21.65
C SER A 350 31.28 -16.38 -22.39
N SER A 351 32.39 -15.72 -22.13
CA SER A 351 32.80 -14.47 -22.77
C SER A 351 32.99 -14.67 -24.28
N PRO A 352 32.59 -13.72 -25.15
CA PRO A 352 32.82 -13.83 -26.58
C PRO A 352 34.26 -13.39 -26.90
N THR A 353 35.14 -14.35 -27.21
CA THR A 353 36.43 -14.05 -27.83
C THR A 353 36.22 -13.81 -29.32
N THR A 354 36.58 -12.61 -29.75
CA THR A 354 36.65 -12.14 -31.13
C THR A 354 37.67 -12.94 -31.94
N THR A 355 37.26 -13.57 -33.03
CA THR A 355 38.07 -13.64 -34.26
C THR A 355 37.20 -13.94 -35.49
N PRO A 356 37.25 -13.14 -36.57
CA PRO A 356 36.64 -13.50 -37.83
C PRO A 356 37.60 -14.42 -38.59
N SER A 357 37.19 -15.64 -38.89
CA SER A 357 37.88 -16.44 -39.90
C SER A 357 36.91 -16.93 -40.97
N SER A 358 37.24 -16.55 -42.18
CA SER A 358 36.65 -16.95 -43.45
C SER A 358 36.51 -18.47 -43.56
N ARG A 359 35.33 -18.94 -43.97
CA ARG A 359 35.23 -20.01 -44.97
C ARG A 359 33.83 -20.08 -45.56
N ARG A 360 33.73 -19.63 -46.82
CA ARG A 360 32.74 -20.12 -47.79
C ARG A 360 32.75 -21.65 -47.79
N ARG A 361 31.58 -22.28 -47.82
CA ARG A 361 31.24 -23.32 -48.82
C ARG A 361 29.76 -23.73 -48.73
N ARG A 362 29.12 -23.55 -49.90
CA ARG A 362 27.94 -24.19 -50.49
C ARG A 362 26.64 -24.26 -49.71
#